data_AF-A0A8J7QS44-F1
#
_entry.id   AF-A0A8J7QS44-F1
#
_cell.length_a   1.000
_cell.length_b   1.000
_cell.length_c   1.000
_cell.angle_alpha   90.00
_cell.angle_beta   90.00
_cell.angle_gamma   90.00
#
_symmetry.space_group_name_H-M   'P 1'
#
loop_
_entity.id
_entity.type
_entity.pdbx_description
1 polymer ?
#
loop_
_entity_poly.entity_id
_entity_poly.type
_entity_poly.pdbx_seq_one_letter_code
_entity_poly.pdbx_strand_id
1 'polypeptide(L)'
;MKHFFTFCVVILTTMLLTLFPTPRRHSPSRVALKEVSLPTDTAQRQRSNDQLSPHHQERIARRTARQAEYERTIDSILLARSYRFIPQSMQVEPAGNMHFINNGAFELLVQPDYTDINLPYLRGLMPPYKMVVLNTVVNFVENYTAVQTDNGWEITFSSWLYEPNNYNFALSITSTTGNAQLTISNTFYSTVTYWGQVMQNY
;
A
#
# COMPACT_ATOMS: atom_id res chain seq x y z
N MET A 1 -13.60 -63.39 27.37
CA MET A 1 -13.37 -63.96 26.02
C MET A 1 -12.32 -63.07 25.34
N LYS A 2 -11.03 -63.41 25.45
CA LYS A 2 -10.15 -64.00 24.39
C LYS A 2 -10.05 -63.09 23.14
N HIS A 3 -9.00 -62.26 23.04
CA HIS A 3 -7.76 -62.42 22.21
C HIS A 3 -8.00 -62.18 20.70
N PHE A 4 -7.17 -61.57 19.83
CA PHE A 4 -5.73 -61.28 19.64
C PHE A 4 -5.68 -59.98 18.74
N PHE A 5 -4.64 -59.14 18.61
CA PHE A 5 -3.24 -59.39 18.23
C PHE A 5 -2.37 -58.15 18.57
N THR A 6 -1.14 -58.41 18.97
CA THR A 6 -0.11 -57.49 19.46
C THR A 6 1.09 -57.54 18.51
N PHE A 7 1.83 -56.44 18.31
CA PHE A 7 3.29 -56.30 18.57
C PHE A 7 4.09 -55.37 17.64
N CYS A 8 4.96 -54.59 18.33
CA CYS A 8 6.32 -54.17 17.98
C CYS A 8 6.59 -53.31 16.74
N VAL A 9 6.99 -52.05 17.00
CA VAL A 9 8.14 -51.44 16.29
C VAL A 9 9.02 -50.78 17.36
N VAL A 10 10.10 -51.47 17.72
CA VAL A 10 11.11 -51.09 18.70
C VAL A 10 12.46 -51.10 17.96
N ILE A 11 13.08 -49.92 17.88
CA ILE A 11 14.50 -49.63 18.14
C ILE A 11 15.60 -50.30 17.26
N LEU A 12 16.49 -49.42 16.75
CA LEU A 12 17.95 -49.54 16.60
C LEU A 12 18.61 -50.26 15.40
N THR A 13 19.49 -49.49 14.75
CA THR A 13 20.87 -49.82 14.30
C THR A 13 21.14 -50.96 13.33
N THR A 14 21.63 -50.58 12.14
CA THR A 14 22.73 -51.21 11.39
C THR A 14 23.36 -50.11 10.51
N MET A 15 24.43 -49.44 10.92
CA MET A 15 25.84 -49.82 10.73
C MET A 15 26.17 -50.23 9.29
N LEU A 16 26.70 -49.28 8.50
CA LEU A 16 27.62 -49.56 7.41
C LEU A 16 28.75 -48.51 7.44
N LEU A 17 29.71 -48.74 8.34
CA LEU A 17 31.08 -48.24 8.17
C LEU A 17 31.78 -49.21 7.23
N THR A 18 32.40 -48.74 6.15
CA THR A 18 33.74 -49.20 5.76
C THR A 18 34.45 -48.23 4.81
N LEU A 19 35.54 -47.68 5.32
CA LEU A 19 36.82 -47.44 4.65
C LEU A 19 36.86 -46.61 3.35
N PHE A 20 37.29 -45.35 3.48
CA PHE A 20 38.30 -44.81 2.56
C PHE A 20 39.42 -44.12 3.35
N PRO A 21 40.64 -44.67 3.35
CA PRO A 21 41.82 -44.01 3.90
C PRO A 21 42.44 -43.08 2.85
N THR A 22 42.71 -41.83 3.23
CA THR A 22 43.84 -41.04 2.66
C THR A 22 45.12 -41.45 3.40
N PRO A 23 46.32 -41.56 2.79
CA PRO A 23 47.07 -40.34 2.43
C PRO A 23 48.18 -40.42 1.33
N ARG A 24 48.56 -39.21 0.88
CA ARG A 24 49.92 -38.68 0.54
C ARG A 24 50.68 -39.04 -0.75
N ARG A 25 50.87 -37.94 -1.52
CA ARG A 25 52.09 -37.40 -2.16
C ARG A 25 52.72 -38.16 -3.35
N HIS A 26 52.60 -37.52 -4.53
CA HIS A 26 53.75 -37.15 -5.35
C HIS A 26 53.46 -35.86 -6.16
N SER A 27 54.45 -34.96 -6.21
CA SER A 27 54.54 -33.79 -7.09
C SER A 27 55.64 -34.13 -8.11
N PRO A 28 55.52 -33.77 -9.40
CA PRO A 28 56.02 -32.46 -9.89
C PRO A 28 55.08 -31.84 -10.95
N SER A 29 54.90 -30.53 -11.02
CA SER A 29 55.80 -29.67 -11.78
C SER A 29 55.40 -28.21 -11.54
N ARG A 30 56.40 -27.38 -11.26
CA ARG A 30 56.29 -26.00 -10.81
C ARG A 30 56.22 -25.09 -12.04
N VAL A 31 55.01 -24.74 -12.48
CA VAL A 31 54.82 -23.54 -13.30
C VAL A 31 54.68 -22.38 -12.33
N ALA A 32 55.64 -21.47 -12.36
CA ALA A 32 55.63 -20.27 -11.53
C ALA A 32 54.48 -19.35 -11.97
N LEU A 33 53.31 -19.49 -11.33
CA LEU A 33 52.30 -18.45 -11.35
C LEU A 33 52.82 -17.32 -10.47
N LYS A 34 53.16 -16.22 -11.13
CA LYS A 34 53.51 -14.94 -10.53
C LYS A 34 52.31 -14.52 -9.65
N GLU A 35 52.46 -14.49 -8.33
CA GLU A 35 51.52 -13.81 -7.46
C GLU A 35 51.49 -12.34 -7.87
N VAL A 36 50.48 -11.98 -8.66
CA VAL A 36 50.05 -10.59 -8.78
C VAL A 36 49.27 -10.32 -7.51
N SER A 37 49.95 -9.75 -6.53
CA SER A 37 49.30 -9.18 -5.36
C SER A 37 48.25 -8.18 -5.83
N LEU A 38 46.96 -8.49 -5.62
CA LEU A 38 45.92 -7.47 -5.69
C LEU A 38 46.16 -6.51 -4.51
N PRO A 39 46.36 -5.21 -4.75
CA PRO A 39 46.39 -4.27 -3.65
C PRO A 39 44.99 -4.20 -3.03
N THR A 40 44.97 -4.14 -1.70
CA THR A 40 43.82 -3.97 -0.81
C THR A 40 43.06 -2.68 -1.13
N ASP A 41 42.29 -2.66 -2.21
CA ASP A 41 41.53 -1.50 -2.70
C ASP A 41 40.03 -1.58 -2.35
N THR A 42 39.63 -2.53 -1.50
CA THR A 42 38.26 -2.61 -0.98
C THR A 42 38.02 -1.58 0.13
N ALA A 43 39.04 -1.30 0.95
CA ALA A 43 38.95 -0.33 2.05
C ALA A 43 38.96 1.14 1.58
N GLN A 44 39.63 1.45 0.47
CA GLN A 44 39.65 2.81 -0.09
C GLN A 44 38.37 3.14 -0.89
N ARG A 45 37.78 2.16 -1.58
CA ARG A 45 36.46 2.30 -2.23
C ARG A 45 35.29 2.41 -1.26
N GLN A 46 35.41 1.81 -0.07
CA GLN A 46 34.41 1.96 0.99
C GLN A 46 34.50 3.35 1.65
N ARG A 47 35.72 3.84 1.92
CA ARG A 47 35.92 5.16 2.56
C ARG A 47 35.53 6.36 1.70
N SER A 48 35.60 6.27 0.37
CA SER A 48 35.16 7.34 -0.52
C SER A 48 33.65 7.39 -0.76
N ASN A 49 32.91 6.36 -0.33
CA ASN A 49 31.45 6.27 -0.47
C ASN A 49 30.68 6.74 0.77
N ASP A 50 31.36 6.92 1.92
CA ASP A 50 30.74 7.32 3.20
C ASP A 50 30.52 8.84 3.34
N GLN A 51 31.09 9.65 2.45
CA GLN A 51 30.82 11.08 2.39
C GLN A 51 30.00 11.38 1.14
N LEU A 52 28.67 11.34 1.29
CA LEU A 52 27.75 11.90 0.30
C LEU A 52 28.28 13.28 -0.10
N SER A 53 28.58 13.46 -1.40
CA SER A 53 29.00 14.75 -1.95
C SER A 53 28.09 15.87 -1.42
N PRO A 54 28.61 17.09 -1.13
CA PRO A 54 27.79 18.20 -0.64
C PRO A 54 26.53 18.44 -1.50
N HIS A 55 26.63 18.25 -2.83
CA HIS A 55 25.48 18.32 -3.73
C HIS A 55 24.44 17.21 -3.52
N HIS A 56 24.88 16.02 -3.13
CA HIS A 56 23.98 14.91 -2.81
C HIS A 56 23.23 15.19 -1.50
N GLN A 57 23.92 15.67 -0.48
CA GLN A 57 23.31 16.04 0.81
C GLN A 57 22.28 17.17 0.64
N GLU A 58 22.62 18.20 -0.14
CA GLU A 58 21.69 19.30 -0.46
C GLU A 58 20.43 18.77 -1.18
N ARG A 59 20.59 17.84 -2.13
CA ARG A 59 19.44 17.22 -2.82
C ARG A 59 18.54 16.42 -1.87
N ILE A 60 19.11 15.69 -0.91
CA ILE A 60 18.34 14.99 0.11
C ILE A 60 17.60 16.00 0.97
N ALA A 61 18.31 16.98 1.55
CA ALA A 61 17.71 18.00 2.40
C ALA A 61 16.56 18.74 1.70
N ARG A 62 16.73 19.04 0.41
CA ARG A 62 15.71 19.69 -0.42
C ARG A 62 14.51 18.79 -0.73
N ARG A 63 14.69 17.48 -0.82
CA ARG A 63 13.59 16.51 -0.98
C ARG A 63 12.84 16.34 0.34
N THR A 64 13.57 16.19 1.45
CA THR A 64 12.99 16.10 2.79
C THR A 64 12.21 17.36 3.17
N ALA A 65 12.73 18.54 2.85
CA ALA A 65 12.02 19.80 3.10
C ALA A 65 10.71 19.88 2.31
N ARG A 66 10.73 19.55 1.01
CA ARG A 66 9.52 19.49 0.18
C ARG A 66 8.52 18.46 0.69
N GLN A 67 9.01 17.31 1.15
CA GLN A 67 8.19 16.24 1.67
C GLN A 67 7.48 16.66 2.97
N ALA A 68 8.20 17.29 3.90
CA ALA A 68 7.64 17.80 5.14
C ALA A 68 6.65 18.95 4.91
N GLU A 69 6.89 19.80 3.90
CA GLU A 69 5.95 20.86 3.50
C GLU A 69 4.67 20.29 2.90
N TYR A 70 4.79 19.26 2.06
CA TYR A 70 3.65 18.56 1.48
C TYR A 70 2.80 17.89 2.56
N GLU A 71 3.41 17.16 3.50
CA GLU A 71 2.71 16.52 4.61
C GLU A 71 1.92 17.54 5.45
N ARG A 72 2.55 18.66 5.81
CA ARG A 72 1.85 19.75 6.52
C ARG A 72 0.69 20.32 5.71
N THR A 73 0.85 20.44 4.40
CA THR A 73 -0.21 20.93 3.52
C THR A 73 -1.40 19.96 3.54
N ILE A 74 -1.16 18.65 3.38
CA ILE A 74 -2.20 17.63 3.47
C ILE A 74 -2.90 17.66 4.83
N ASP A 75 -2.15 17.67 5.93
CA ASP A 75 -2.75 17.72 7.26
C ASP A 75 -3.62 18.99 7.45
N SER A 76 -3.15 20.13 6.95
CA SER A 76 -3.89 21.40 7.05
C SER A 76 -5.21 21.41 6.29
N ILE A 77 -5.26 20.84 5.07
CA ILE A 77 -6.50 20.82 4.28
C ILE A 77 -7.53 19.85 4.84
N LEU A 78 -7.08 18.75 5.47
CA LEU A 78 -7.95 17.76 6.09
C LEU A 78 -8.55 18.28 7.39
N LEU A 79 -7.73 18.96 8.21
CA LEU A 79 -8.20 19.68 9.40
C LEU A 79 -9.19 20.80 9.04
N ALA A 80 -8.94 21.53 7.95
CA ALA A 80 -9.84 22.58 7.47
C ALA A 80 -11.10 22.04 6.80
N ARG A 81 -11.22 20.72 6.59
CA ARG A 81 -12.30 20.10 5.81
C ARG A 81 -12.48 20.78 4.44
N SER A 82 -11.38 21.12 3.79
CA SER A 82 -11.36 21.82 2.48
C SER A 82 -10.43 21.11 1.52
N TYR A 83 -10.88 19.98 1.01
CA TYR A 83 -10.11 19.12 0.13
C TYR A 83 -10.98 18.49 -0.96
N ARG A 84 -10.34 18.06 -2.04
CA ARG A 84 -10.96 17.26 -3.09
C ARG A 84 -10.25 15.93 -3.25
N PHE A 85 -11.02 14.88 -3.45
CA PHE A 85 -10.53 13.56 -3.81
C PHE A 85 -10.79 13.30 -5.29
N ILE A 86 -9.72 12.98 -6.02
CA ILE A 86 -9.76 12.68 -7.45
C ILE A 86 -9.55 11.16 -7.63
N PRO A 87 -10.59 10.40 -7.99
CA PRO A 87 -10.48 8.97 -8.23
C PRO A 87 -9.73 8.68 -9.55
N GLN A 88 -8.90 7.65 -9.53
CA GLN A 88 -8.16 7.12 -10.69
C GLN A 88 -8.64 5.72 -11.09
N SER A 89 -9.11 4.93 -10.13
CA SER A 89 -9.70 3.62 -10.37
C SER A 89 -10.77 3.30 -9.33
N MET A 90 -11.63 2.33 -9.63
CA MET A 90 -12.61 1.79 -8.71
C MET A 90 -12.84 0.30 -8.91
N GLN A 91 -13.31 -0.38 -7.88
CA GLN A 91 -13.63 -1.81 -7.89
C GLN A 91 -14.80 -2.09 -6.94
N VAL A 92 -15.69 -3.00 -7.34
CA VAL A 92 -16.72 -3.55 -6.44
C VAL A 92 -16.13 -4.69 -5.62
N GLU A 93 -16.38 -4.70 -4.32
CA GLU A 93 -16.00 -5.81 -3.44
C GLU A 93 -17.01 -6.97 -3.53
N PRO A 94 -16.59 -8.23 -3.29
CA PRO A 94 -15.23 -8.69 -2.96
C PRO A 94 -14.34 -9.03 -4.18
N ALA A 95 -14.92 -9.14 -5.38
CA ALA A 95 -14.19 -9.64 -6.56
C ALA A 95 -14.68 -9.01 -7.89
N GLY A 96 -15.18 -7.78 -7.86
CA GLY A 96 -15.51 -7.03 -9.08
C GLY A 96 -14.27 -6.72 -9.91
N ASN A 97 -14.47 -6.44 -11.20
CA ASN A 97 -13.39 -5.99 -12.08
C ASN A 97 -12.94 -4.58 -11.68
N MET A 98 -11.65 -4.31 -11.81
CA MET A 98 -11.12 -2.96 -11.64
C MET A 98 -11.46 -2.11 -12.87
N HIS A 99 -12.01 -0.93 -12.65
CA HIS A 99 -12.34 0.06 -13.66
C HIS A 99 -11.42 1.27 -13.52
N PHE A 100 -10.76 1.66 -14.60
CA PHE A 100 -9.99 2.90 -14.65
C PHE A 100 -10.90 4.10 -14.92
N ILE A 101 -10.65 5.20 -14.23
CA ILE A 101 -11.40 6.45 -14.33
C ILE A 101 -10.45 7.51 -14.90
N ASN A 102 -10.67 7.87 -16.16
CA ASN A 102 -9.84 8.85 -16.88
C ASN A 102 -10.47 10.25 -16.96
N ASN A 103 -11.69 10.42 -16.44
CA ASN A 103 -12.40 11.69 -16.49
C ASN A 103 -12.11 12.49 -15.22
N GLY A 104 -11.39 13.61 -15.37
CA GLY A 104 -11.06 14.52 -14.26
C GLY A 104 -12.25 15.33 -13.72
N ALA A 105 -13.44 15.21 -14.30
CA ALA A 105 -14.66 15.79 -13.76
C ALA A 105 -15.21 14.98 -12.56
N PHE A 106 -14.85 13.70 -12.43
CA PHE A 106 -15.27 12.91 -11.28
C PHE A 106 -14.43 13.28 -10.07
N GLU A 107 -15.09 13.65 -8.99
CA GLU A 107 -14.45 14.06 -7.75
C GLU A 107 -15.40 13.95 -6.57
N LEU A 108 -14.81 13.91 -5.38
CA LEU A 108 -15.49 14.17 -4.12
C LEU A 108 -14.88 15.44 -3.53
N LEU A 109 -15.66 16.51 -3.51
CA LEU A 109 -15.26 17.80 -2.96
C LEU A 109 -15.87 17.94 -1.57
N VAL A 110 -15.03 18.04 -0.56
CA VAL A 110 -15.44 18.23 0.83
C VAL A 110 -15.10 19.65 1.24
N GLN A 111 -16.12 20.40 1.63
CA GLN A 111 -16.03 21.74 2.20
C GLN A 111 -16.67 21.78 3.59
N PRO A 112 -16.42 22.83 4.39
CA PRO A 112 -17.03 22.96 5.71
C PRO A 112 -18.56 23.04 5.67
N ASP A 113 -19.09 23.69 4.64
CA ASP A 113 -20.49 24.06 4.45
C ASP A 113 -21.26 23.15 3.49
N TYR A 114 -20.57 22.43 2.59
CA TYR A 114 -21.19 21.43 1.73
C TYR A 114 -20.22 20.33 1.31
N THR A 115 -20.75 19.27 0.72
CA THR A 115 -19.99 18.19 0.12
C THR A 115 -20.60 17.90 -1.25
N ASP A 116 -19.80 18.08 -2.30
CA ASP A 116 -20.19 17.81 -3.68
C ASP A 116 -19.63 16.44 -4.09
N ILE A 117 -20.53 15.58 -4.53
CA ILE A 117 -20.27 14.18 -4.81
C ILE A 117 -20.56 13.98 -6.29
N ASN A 118 -19.51 13.78 -7.07
CA ASN A 118 -19.58 13.43 -8.48
C ASN A 118 -18.72 12.20 -8.77
N LEU A 119 -19.23 11.00 -8.47
CA LEU A 119 -18.47 9.75 -8.56
C LEU A 119 -19.20 8.70 -9.40
N PRO A 120 -18.50 7.97 -10.28
CA PRO A 120 -19.08 6.81 -10.95
C PRO A 120 -19.31 5.71 -9.91
N TYR A 121 -20.47 5.05 -9.90
CA TYR A 121 -20.84 4.03 -8.93
C TYR A 121 -21.47 2.84 -9.63
N LEU A 122 -21.16 1.63 -9.14
CA LEU A 122 -21.72 0.39 -9.66
C LEU A 122 -22.95 0.02 -8.84
N ARG A 123 -24.13 0.14 -9.45
CA ARG A 123 -25.41 -0.20 -8.83
C ARG A 123 -25.88 -1.58 -9.28
N GLY A 124 -26.21 -2.43 -8.33
CA GLY A 124 -26.85 -3.72 -8.57
C GLY A 124 -26.64 -4.68 -7.40
N LEU A 125 -27.59 -5.60 -7.21
CA LEU A 125 -27.50 -6.68 -6.21
C LEU A 125 -26.77 -7.91 -6.75
N MET A 126 -26.82 -8.10 -8.07
CA MET A 126 -26.20 -9.22 -8.80
C MET A 126 -25.67 -8.75 -10.15
N PRO A 127 -24.63 -9.41 -10.71
CA PRO A 127 -24.18 -9.14 -12.06
C PRO A 127 -25.32 -9.31 -13.08
N PRO A 128 -25.40 -8.46 -14.13
CA PRO A 128 -24.48 -7.36 -14.46
C PRO A 128 -24.79 -6.07 -13.69
N TYR A 129 -23.78 -5.52 -13.02
CA TYR A 129 -23.87 -4.23 -12.36
C TYR A 129 -24.02 -3.10 -13.39
N LYS A 130 -24.84 -2.09 -13.07
CA LYS A 130 -25.02 -0.91 -13.90
C LYS A 130 -24.15 0.24 -13.39
N MET A 131 -23.32 0.77 -14.28
CA MET A 131 -22.59 2.01 -14.04
C MET A 131 -23.56 3.18 -14.01
N VAL A 132 -23.60 3.89 -12.88
CA VAL A 132 -24.33 5.14 -12.69
C VAL A 132 -23.37 6.21 -12.18
N VAL A 133 -23.79 7.47 -12.15
CA VAL A 133 -23.03 8.55 -11.51
C VAL A 133 -23.80 9.02 -10.28
N LEU A 134 -23.15 9.04 -9.13
CA LEU A 134 -23.61 9.78 -7.96
C LEU A 134 -23.23 11.23 -8.22
N ASN A 135 -24.21 12.07 -8.54
CA ASN A 135 -24.02 13.49 -8.85
C ASN A 135 -25.00 14.30 -7.99
N THR A 136 -24.54 14.78 -6.84
CA THR A 136 -25.36 15.55 -5.91
C THR A 136 -24.49 16.41 -4.98
N VAL A 137 -25.04 17.56 -4.59
CA VAL A 137 -24.45 18.42 -3.56
C VAL A 137 -25.27 18.28 -2.29
N VAL A 138 -24.59 18.01 -1.18
CA VAL A 138 -25.20 17.84 0.14
C VAL A 138 -24.67 18.90 1.09
N ASN A 139 -25.56 19.66 1.72
CA ASN A 139 -25.17 20.72 2.66
C ASN A 139 -24.61 20.14 3.97
N PHE A 140 -25.20 19.04 4.47
CA PHE A 140 -24.80 18.44 5.74
C PHE A 140 -24.63 16.94 5.59
N VAL A 141 -23.43 16.46 5.91
CA VAL A 141 -23.15 15.03 6.07
C VAL A 141 -23.31 14.65 7.54
N GLU A 142 -23.76 13.43 7.79
CA GLU A 142 -23.97 12.87 9.11
C GLU A 142 -22.68 12.18 9.60
N ASN A 143 -22.50 12.12 10.91
CA ASN A 143 -21.44 11.32 11.55
C ASN A 143 -20.02 11.57 11.01
N TYR A 144 -19.71 12.82 10.64
CA TYR A 144 -18.37 13.17 10.19
C TYR A 144 -17.35 12.97 11.32
N THR A 145 -16.39 12.09 11.12
CA THR A 145 -15.26 11.89 12.03
C THR A 145 -13.98 11.88 11.23
N ALA A 146 -12.96 12.58 11.72
CA ALA A 146 -11.61 12.58 11.18
C ALA A 146 -10.64 12.18 12.28
N VAL A 147 -9.93 11.07 12.08
CA VAL A 147 -8.98 10.49 13.03
C VAL A 147 -7.61 10.47 12.38
N GLN A 148 -6.64 11.08 13.04
CA GLN A 148 -5.25 11.02 12.60
C GLN A 148 -4.65 9.65 12.99
N THR A 149 -3.96 9.01 12.05
CA THR A 149 -3.25 7.75 12.23
C THR A 149 -1.75 7.96 11.97
N ASP A 150 -0.93 6.94 12.24
CA ASP A 150 0.52 7.02 12.00
C ASP A 150 0.89 7.30 10.54
N ASN A 151 0.03 6.88 9.60
CA ASN A 151 0.28 7.01 8.15
C ASN A 151 -0.48 8.18 7.50
N GLY A 152 -1.40 8.82 8.22
CA GLY A 152 -2.18 9.95 7.71
C GLY A 152 -3.53 10.09 8.41
N TRP A 153 -4.63 9.96 7.68
CA TRP A 153 -5.97 10.25 8.19
C TRP A 153 -7.01 9.22 7.77
N GLU A 154 -7.90 8.89 8.70
CA GLU A 154 -9.13 8.16 8.44
C GLU A 154 -10.32 9.08 8.64
N ILE A 155 -11.11 9.26 7.59
CA ILE A 155 -12.28 10.14 7.60
C ILE A 155 -13.50 9.29 7.26
N THR A 156 -14.54 9.37 8.07
CA THR A 156 -15.82 8.71 7.79
C THR A 156 -16.97 9.69 7.91
N PHE A 157 -17.97 9.55 7.05
CA PHE A 157 -19.23 10.28 7.14
C PHE A 157 -20.32 9.53 6.38
N SER A 158 -21.59 9.83 6.67
CA SER A 158 -22.73 9.26 5.98
C SER A 158 -23.64 10.32 5.37
N SER A 159 -24.35 9.98 4.30
CA SER A 159 -25.28 10.91 3.65
C SER A 159 -26.40 10.20 2.90
N TRP A 160 -27.60 10.78 2.97
CA TRP A 160 -28.76 10.39 2.18
C TRP A 160 -28.69 11.05 0.80
N LEU A 161 -28.17 10.33 -0.20
CA LEU A 161 -27.99 10.86 -1.56
C LEU A 161 -29.24 10.68 -2.43
N TYR A 162 -29.72 9.43 -2.47
CA TYR A 162 -30.91 9.03 -3.21
C TYR A 162 -31.74 8.19 -2.25
N GLU A 163 -32.82 8.77 -1.73
CA GLU A 163 -33.74 8.04 -0.87
C GLU A 163 -34.18 6.72 -1.52
N PRO A 164 -34.24 5.61 -0.78
CA PRO A 164 -34.18 5.49 0.68
C PRO A 164 -32.81 5.01 1.21
N ASN A 165 -31.70 5.30 0.51
CA ASN A 165 -30.40 4.73 0.84
C ASN A 165 -29.47 5.74 1.53
N ASN A 166 -29.01 5.39 2.74
CA ASN A 166 -27.90 6.08 3.38
C ASN A 166 -26.58 5.50 2.88
N TYR A 167 -25.72 6.37 2.33
CA TYR A 167 -24.40 6.02 1.84
C TYR A 167 -23.36 6.37 2.90
N ASN A 168 -22.56 5.39 3.30
CA ASN A 168 -21.42 5.57 4.17
C ASN A 168 -20.15 5.71 3.34
N PHE A 169 -19.38 6.76 3.63
CA PHE A 169 -18.12 7.08 2.99
C PHE A 169 -17.01 6.89 4.01
N ALA A 170 -16.00 6.09 3.66
CA ALA A 170 -14.80 5.89 4.45
C ALA A 170 -13.57 6.20 3.59
N LEU A 171 -12.81 7.21 3.98
CA LEU A 171 -11.65 7.71 3.25
C LEU A 171 -10.40 7.48 4.10
N SER A 172 -9.46 6.70 3.60
CA SER A 172 -8.12 6.53 4.19
C SER A 172 -7.13 7.30 3.34
N ILE A 173 -6.40 8.24 3.94
CA ILE A 173 -5.49 9.17 3.25
C ILE A 173 -4.10 9.01 3.84
N THR A 174 -3.10 8.88 2.98
CA THR A 174 -1.69 8.87 3.41
C THR A 174 -1.11 10.28 3.32
N SER A 175 -0.73 10.91 4.44
CA SER A 175 -0.25 12.31 4.43
C SER A 175 1.07 12.47 3.65
N THR A 176 1.92 11.45 3.62
CA THR A 176 3.19 11.46 2.87
C THR A 176 3.00 11.53 1.35
N THR A 177 1.94 10.93 0.80
CA THR A 177 1.76 10.83 -0.66
C THR A 177 0.50 11.51 -1.18
N GLY A 178 -0.42 11.86 -0.29
CA GLY A 178 -1.78 12.29 -0.62
C GLY A 178 -2.60 11.21 -1.31
N ASN A 179 -2.09 9.98 -1.43
CA ASN A 179 -2.85 8.87 -1.95
C ASN A 179 -4.00 8.57 -0.99
N ALA A 180 -5.15 8.29 -1.56
CA ALA A 180 -6.33 7.99 -0.79
C ALA A 180 -7.11 6.83 -1.36
N GLN A 181 -7.72 6.08 -0.44
CA GLN A 181 -8.68 5.04 -0.73
C GLN A 181 -10.03 5.48 -0.18
N LEU A 182 -11.04 5.55 -1.05
CA LEU A 182 -12.42 5.85 -0.66
C LEU A 182 -13.24 4.58 -0.78
N THR A 183 -13.97 4.21 0.25
CA THR A 183 -14.92 3.11 0.23
C THR A 183 -16.33 3.66 0.45
N ILE A 184 -17.23 3.35 -0.48
CA ILE A 184 -18.64 3.70 -0.42
C ILE A 184 -19.44 2.43 -0.18
N SER A 185 -20.14 2.37 0.94
CA SER A 185 -21.01 1.26 1.32
C SER A 185 -22.42 1.74 1.66
N ASN A 186 -23.40 0.85 1.54
CA ASN A 186 -24.77 1.05 1.98
C ASN A 186 -25.43 -0.32 2.21
N THR A 187 -26.70 -0.34 2.59
CA THR A 187 -27.43 -1.57 2.91
C THR A 187 -27.91 -2.36 1.68
N PHE A 188 -28.08 -1.72 0.53
CA PHE A 188 -28.81 -2.30 -0.61
C PHE A 188 -27.95 -2.67 -1.83
N TYR A 189 -26.77 -2.09 -1.94
CA TYR A 189 -25.87 -2.23 -3.07
C TYR A 189 -24.48 -2.65 -2.59
N SER A 190 -23.72 -3.26 -3.50
CA SER A 190 -22.36 -3.68 -3.21
C SER A 190 -21.45 -2.51 -2.85
N THR A 191 -20.50 -2.76 -1.96
CA THR A 191 -19.44 -1.83 -1.60
C THR A 191 -18.55 -1.55 -2.80
N VAL A 192 -18.25 -0.28 -3.04
CA VAL A 192 -17.32 0.16 -4.08
C VAL A 192 -16.14 0.87 -3.42
N THR A 193 -14.94 0.42 -3.77
CA THR A 193 -13.69 1.02 -3.33
C THR A 193 -13.03 1.74 -4.50
N TYR A 194 -12.55 2.96 -4.26
CA TYR A 194 -11.85 3.83 -5.19
C TYR A 194 -10.44 4.06 -4.71
N TRP A 195 -9.53 4.24 -5.66
CA TRP A 195 -8.16 4.69 -5.40
C TRP A 195 -7.89 5.96 -6.17
N GLY A 196 -7.22 6.90 -5.53
CA GLY A 196 -6.98 8.21 -6.09
C GLY A 196 -6.07 9.05 -5.21
N GLN A 197 -6.18 10.36 -5.37
CA GLN A 197 -5.37 11.32 -4.62
C GLN A 197 -6.24 12.43 -4.04
N VAL A 198 -5.82 12.96 -2.89
CA VAL A 198 -6.40 14.13 -2.26
C VAL A 198 -5.56 15.36 -2.61
N MET A 199 -6.25 16.44 -2.90
CA MET A 199 -5.66 17.72 -3.27
C MET A 199 -6.35 18.86 -2.54
N GLN A 200 -5.64 19.97 -2.43
CA GLN A 200 -6.18 21.23 -1.93
C GLN A 200 -7.22 21.80 -2.91
N ASN A 201 -8.27 22.41 -2.36
CA ASN A 201 -9.21 23.24 -3.14
C ASN A 201 -8.58 24.61 -3.41
N TYR A 202 -8.58 25.05 -4.66
CA TYR A 202 -8.05 26.36 -5.08
C TYR A 202 -9.09 27.47 -4.94
#